data_AF-L9X030-F1
#
_entry.id   AF-L9X030-F1
#
_cell.length_a   1.000
_cell.length_b   1.000
_cell.length_c   1.000
_cell.angle_alpha   90.00
_cell.angle_beta   90.00
_cell.angle_gamma   90.00
#
_symmetry.space_group_name_H-M   'P 1'
#
loop_
_entity.id
_entity.type
_entity.pdbx_description
1 polymer ?
#
loop_
_entity_poly.entity_id
_entity_poly.type
_entity_poly.pdbx_seq_one_letter_code
_entity_poly.pdbx_strand_id
1 'polypeptide(L)'
;ADSIAVGRPRNTVKATEALHESGGTSVVVSDEEILHAEQTLGSTEGLYAEPAGAAPIAGIRKALAEGIIDDDESVLAVVTGSGLKDTTSAMEAAGSPTEIQPELGEVRRRYRVDD
;
A
#
# COMPACT_ATOMS: atom_id res chain seq x y z
N ALA A 1 7.73 4.54 -5.69
CA ALA A 1 8.26 3.83 -4.49
C ALA A 1 9.79 3.71 -4.51
N ASP A 2 10.51 4.70 -3.98
CA ASP A 2 11.95 4.88 -4.22
C ASP A 2 12.85 3.74 -3.71
N SER A 3 12.53 3.12 -2.56
CA SER A 3 13.36 2.06 -1.97
C SER A 3 13.45 0.79 -2.81
N ILE A 4 12.58 0.62 -3.81
CA ILE A 4 12.58 -0.50 -4.76
C ILE A 4 12.82 -0.04 -6.21
N ALA A 5 13.14 1.23 -6.44
CA ALA A 5 13.44 1.80 -7.76
C ALA A 5 14.86 1.45 -8.21
N VAL A 6 15.09 0.16 -8.54
CA VAL A 6 16.41 -0.38 -8.86
C VAL A 6 16.46 -0.91 -10.29
N GLY A 7 17.18 -0.22 -11.18
CA GLY A 7 17.27 -0.63 -12.60
C GLY A 7 18.01 -1.95 -12.84
N ARG A 8 18.97 -2.32 -11.99
CA ARG A 8 19.68 -3.61 -12.03
C ARG A 8 19.82 -4.17 -10.62
N PRO A 9 18.90 -5.03 -10.15
CA PRO A 9 18.95 -5.59 -8.80
C PRO A 9 20.25 -6.36 -8.56
N ARG A 10 20.87 -6.17 -7.40
CA ARG A 10 22.14 -6.83 -7.05
C ARG A 10 22.02 -8.36 -7.01
N ASN A 11 20.85 -8.87 -6.62
CA ASN A 11 20.59 -10.29 -6.39
C ASN A 11 19.60 -10.89 -7.40
N THR A 12 19.56 -10.41 -8.65
CA THR A 12 18.61 -10.92 -9.67
C THR A 12 18.64 -12.43 -9.81
N VAL A 13 19.82 -13.04 -9.91
CA VAL A 13 19.97 -14.50 -10.06
C VAL A 13 19.31 -15.25 -8.91
N LYS A 14 19.60 -14.84 -7.67
CA LYS A 14 19.02 -15.46 -6.47
C LYS A 14 17.50 -15.30 -6.40
N ALA A 15 16.98 -14.14 -6.82
CA ALA A 15 15.54 -13.90 -6.85
C ALA A 15 14.84 -14.78 -7.89
N THR A 16 15.41 -14.91 -9.10
CA THR A 16 14.88 -15.78 -10.16
C THR A 16 14.96 -17.26 -9.76
N GLU A 17 16.06 -17.69 -9.13
CA GLU A 17 16.19 -19.05 -8.59
C GLU A 17 15.13 -19.32 -7.51
N ALA A 18 14.92 -18.41 -6.57
CA ALA A 18 13.90 -18.56 -5.53
C ALA A 18 12.46 -18.66 -6.11
N LEU A 19 12.14 -17.88 -7.15
CA LEU A 19 10.86 -18.00 -7.86
C LEU A 19 10.71 -19.38 -8.50
N HIS A 20 11.74 -19.86 -9.19
CA HIS A 20 11.73 -21.16 -9.84
C HIS A 20 11.63 -22.32 -8.83
N GLU A 21 12.41 -22.30 -7.76
CA GLU A 21 12.42 -23.34 -6.72
C GLU A 21 11.10 -23.41 -5.94
N SER A 22 10.45 -22.27 -5.70
CA SER A 22 9.15 -22.21 -5.02
C SER A 22 7.97 -22.51 -5.95
N GLY A 23 8.18 -22.58 -7.26
CA GLY A 23 7.09 -22.61 -8.24
C GLY A 23 6.25 -21.33 -8.26
N GLY A 24 6.78 -20.24 -7.69
CA GLY A 24 6.11 -18.96 -7.58
C GLY A 24 6.15 -18.12 -8.86
N THR A 25 5.57 -16.93 -8.78
CA THR A 25 5.54 -15.96 -9.87
C THR A 25 5.81 -14.53 -9.38
N SER A 26 5.90 -13.59 -10.30
CA SER A 26 6.07 -12.16 -10.01
C SER A 26 4.92 -11.36 -10.59
N VAL A 27 4.46 -10.35 -9.86
CA VAL A 27 3.44 -9.41 -10.29
C VAL A 27 4.06 -8.01 -10.43
N VAL A 28 3.68 -7.29 -11.47
CA VAL A 28 4.09 -5.89 -11.68
C VAL A 28 2.93 -4.98 -11.31
N VAL A 29 3.21 -3.97 -10.48
CA VAL A 29 2.25 -2.96 -10.05
C VAL A 29 2.75 -1.55 -10.37
N SER A 30 1.81 -0.63 -10.59
CA SER A 30 2.08 0.79 -10.80
C SER A 30 2.28 1.55 -9.48
N ASP A 31 2.88 2.74 -9.54
CA ASP A 31 2.98 3.61 -8.36
C ASP A 31 1.59 4.00 -7.81
N GLU A 32 0.58 4.17 -8.68
CA GLU A 32 -0.79 4.45 -8.25
C GLU A 32 -1.41 3.29 -7.45
N GLU A 33 -1.18 2.05 -7.91
CA GLU A 33 -1.62 0.84 -7.19
C GLU A 33 -0.93 0.74 -5.81
N ILE A 34 0.35 1.13 -5.73
CA ILE A 34 1.11 1.17 -4.47
C ILE A 34 0.54 2.22 -3.51
N LEU A 35 0.28 3.45 -3.98
CA LEU A 35 -0.28 4.52 -3.13
C LEU A 35 -1.69 4.16 -2.64
N HIS A 36 -2.51 3.54 -3.48
CA HIS A 36 -3.81 3.02 -3.06
C HIS A 36 -3.65 1.93 -1.98
N ALA A 37 -2.66 1.05 -2.10
CA ALA A 37 -2.39 0.02 -1.10
C ALA A 37 -1.94 0.61 0.25
N GLU A 38 -1.15 1.69 0.24
CA GLU A 38 -0.77 2.44 1.44
C GLU A 38 -2.00 3.02 2.16
N GLN A 39 -2.91 3.68 1.42
CA GLN A 39 -4.18 4.18 1.97
C GLN A 39 -5.04 3.04 2.55
N THR A 40 -5.09 1.90 1.84
CA THR A 40 -5.87 0.74 2.28
C THR A 40 -5.35 0.22 3.61
N LEU A 41 -4.04 -0.03 3.73
CA LEU A 41 -3.42 -0.48 4.98
C LEU A 41 -3.67 0.49 6.14
N GLY A 42 -3.51 1.80 5.90
CA GLY A 42 -3.70 2.81 6.93
C GLY A 42 -5.16 2.92 7.40
N SER A 43 -6.11 2.90 6.45
CA SER A 43 -7.54 3.12 6.75
C SER A 43 -8.28 1.89 7.27
N THR A 44 -7.81 0.67 6.96
CA THR A 44 -8.50 -0.58 7.34
C THR A 44 -7.83 -1.29 8.51
N GLU A 45 -6.49 -1.33 8.54
CA GLU A 45 -5.71 -2.09 9.53
C GLU A 45 -4.94 -1.21 10.52
N GLY A 46 -4.94 0.12 10.30
CA GLY A 46 -4.15 1.05 11.11
C GLY A 46 -2.63 0.90 10.93
N LEU A 47 -2.20 0.33 9.80
CA LEU A 47 -0.79 0.08 9.50
C LEU A 47 -0.21 1.20 8.63
N TYR A 48 0.77 1.92 9.17
CA TYR A 48 1.44 3.01 8.47
C TYR A 48 2.74 2.55 7.80
N ALA A 49 2.62 2.06 6.56
CA ALA A 49 3.71 1.57 5.72
C ALA A 49 4.27 2.66 4.79
N GLU A 50 5.55 2.55 4.41
CA GLU A 50 6.09 3.35 3.29
C GLU A 50 5.68 2.73 1.94
N PRO A 51 5.79 3.44 0.79
CA PRO A 51 5.37 2.91 -0.51
C PRO A 51 5.98 1.54 -0.86
N ALA A 52 7.27 1.33 -0.62
CA ALA A 52 7.91 0.04 -0.85
C ALA A 52 7.37 -1.08 0.06
N GLY A 53 6.99 -0.74 1.29
CA GLY A 53 6.37 -1.66 2.24
C GLY A 53 4.90 -1.98 1.91
N ALA A 54 4.21 -1.08 1.20
CA ALA A 54 2.84 -1.28 0.72
C ALA A 54 2.77 -2.05 -0.62
N ALA A 55 3.86 -2.10 -1.39
CA ALA A 55 3.89 -2.78 -2.69
C ALA A 55 3.41 -4.25 -2.68
N PRO A 56 3.72 -5.09 -1.66
CA PRO A 56 3.16 -6.44 -1.58
C PRO A 56 1.63 -6.47 -1.53
N ILE A 57 0.98 -5.49 -0.88
CA ILE A 57 -0.48 -5.42 -0.80
C ILE A 57 -1.10 -5.08 -2.15
N ALA A 58 -0.49 -4.16 -2.90
CA ALA A 58 -0.87 -3.90 -4.28
C ALA A 58 -0.74 -5.16 -5.15
N GLY A 59 0.38 -5.88 -4.98
CA GLY A 59 0.65 -7.14 -5.68
C GLY A 59 -0.37 -8.23 -5.35
N ILE A 60 -0.76 -8.38 -4.09
CA ILE A 60 -1.78 -9.36 -3.64
C ILE A 60 -3.14 -9.02 -4.24
N ARG A 61 -3.55 -7.74 -4.21
CA ARG A 61 -4.82 -7.32 -4.82
C ARG A 61 -4.88 -7.64 -6.31
N LYS A 62 -3.77 -7.44 -7.02
CA LYS A 62 -3.66 -7.76 -8.44
C LYS A 62 -3.61 -9.27 -8.69
N ALA A 63 -2.86 -10.02 -7.89
CA ALA A 63 -2.78 -11.47 -7.97
C ALA A 63 -4.16 -12.13 -7.76
N LEU A 64 -4.95 -11.66 -6.80
CA LEU A 64 -6.34 -12.08 -6.61
C LEU A 64 -7.20 -11.77 -7.84
N ALA A 65 -7.10 -10.55 -8.39
CA ALA A 65 -7.85 -10.14 -9.57
C ALA A 65 -7.49 -10.94 -10.83
N GLU A 66 -6.24 -11.41 -10.93
CA GLU A 66 -5.72 -12.21 -12.04
C GLU A 66 -5.88 -13.73 -11.82
N GLY A 67 -6.39 -14.17 -10.66
CA GLY A 67 -6.55 -15.59 -10.33
C GLY A 67 -5.22 -16.32 -10.11
N ILE A 68 -4.18 -15.60 -9.70
CA ILE A 68 -2.88 -16.17 -9.29
C ILE A 68 -2.95 -16.71 -7.85
N ILE A 69 -3.78 -16.08 -7.02
CA ILE A 69 -4.09 -16.48 -5.63
C ILE A 69 -5.61 -16.63 -5.55
N ASP A 70 -6.10 -17.71 -4.94
CA ASP A 70 -7.53 -17.92 -4.69
C ASP A 70 -8.03 -17.20 -3.41
N ASP A 71 -9.34 -16.99 -3.27
CA ASP A 71 -9.94 -16.21 -2.17
C ASP A 71 -9.89 -16.92 -0.81
N ASP A 72 -9.66 -18.23 -0.79
CA ASP A 72 -9.51 -19.06 0.41
C ASP A 72 -8.05 -19.32 0.80
N GLU A 73 -7.08 -18.82 0.03
CA GLU A 73 -5.66 -18.96 0.34
C GLU A 73 -5.21 -18.07 1.52
N SER A 74 -4.22 -18.58 2.27
CA SER A 74 -3.57 -17.81 3.33
C SER A 74 -2.31 -17.13 2.80
N VAL A 75 -2.27 -15.81 2.88
CA VAL A 75 -1.18 -15.00 2.34
C VAL A 75 -0.43 -14.25 3.44
N LEU A 76 0.90 -14.24 3.37
CA LEU A 76 1.77 -13.42 4.22
C LEU A 76 2.35 -12.25 3.41
N ALA A 77 2.01 -11.02 3.79
CA ALA A 77 2.62 -9.81 3.24
C ALA A 77 3.77 -9.32 4.15
N VAL A 78 4.94 -9.06 3.56
CA VAL A 78 6.10 -8.52 4.30
C VAL A 78 6.14 -7.00 4.17
N VAL A 79 5.74 -6.29 5.21
CA VAL A 79 5.85 -4.82 5.28
C VAL A 79 7.25 -4.45 5.77
N THR A 80 8.11 -4.06 4.84
CA THR A 80 9.56 -3.89 5.10
C THR A 80 9.95 -2.53 5.70
N GLY A 81 9.05 -1.54 5.68
CA GLY A 81 9.34 -0.21 6.19
C GLY A 81 8.11 0.57 6.63
N SER A 82 8.34 1.48 7.59
CA SER A 82 7.32 2.35 8.17
C SER A 82 7.18 3.63 7.37
N GLY A 83 5.96 4.13 7.22
CA GLY A 83 5.65 5.39 6.56
C GLY A 83 6.29 6.62 7.22
N LEU A 84 6.83 6.50 8.44
CA LEU A 84 7.60 7.57 9.07
C LEU A 84 8.91 7.89 8.32
N LYS A 85 9.37 6.99 7.44
CA LYS A 85 10.54 7.23 6.58
C LYS A 85 10.23 8.13 5.38
N ASP A 86 8.98 8.16 4.93
CA ASP A 86 8.52 8.90 3.77
C ASP A 86 7.15 9.51 4.04
N THR A 87 7.15 10.58 4.82
CA THR A 87 5.92 11.30 5.16
C THR A 87 5.33 12.05 3.96
N THR A 88 6.13 12.32 2.93
CA THR A 88 5.67 13.06 1.73
C THR A 88 4.73 12.19 0.91
N SER A 89 5.13 10.97 0.57
CA SER A 89 4.25 10.02 -0.16
C SER A 89 2.97 9.74 0.62
N ALA A 90 3.07 9.61 1.94
CA ALA A 90 1.91 9.42 2.81
C ALA A 90 0.93 10.59 2.77
N MET A 91 1.42 11.84 2.73
CA MET A 91 0.57 13.02 2.60
C MET A 91 -0.10 13.08 1.22
N GLU A 92 0.61 12.72 0.15
CA GLU A 92 0.05 12.62 -1.20
C GLU A 92 -1.06 11.55 -1.26
N ALA A 93 -0.83 10.41 -0.62
CA ALA A 93 -1.80 9.34 -0.53
C ALA A 93 -3.03 9.73 0.31
N ALA A 94 -2.85 10.37 1.47
CA ALA A 94 -3.96 10.75 2.35
C ALA A 94 -4.81 11.92 1.79
N GLY A 95 -4.23 12.72 0.90
CA GLY A 95 -4.85 13.95 0.41
C GLY A 95 -4.92 15.06 1.46
N SER A 96 -5.59 16.15 1.11
CA SER A 96 -5.70 17.31 2.00
C SER A 96 -6.88 17.19 2.96
N PRO A 97 -6.73 17.66 4.22
CA PRO A 97 -7.86 17.81 5.13
C PRO A 97 -8.96 18.67 4.51
N THR A 98 -10.22 18.35 4.80
CA THR A 98 -11.35 19.22 4.44
C THR A 98 -11.34 20.46 5.34
N GLU A 99 -11.14 21.63 4.75
CA GLU A 99 -11.22 22.90 5.47
C GLU A 99 -12.67 23.29 5.78
N ILE A 100 -12.91 23.81 6.98
CA ILE A 100 -14.21 24.31 7.46
C ILE A 100 -14.02 25.64 8.21
N GLN A 101 -15.07 26.45 8.34
CA GLN A 101 -15.01 27.65 9.18
C GLN A 101 -14.80 27.27 10.66
N PRO A 102 -14.13 28.10 11.48
CA PRO A 102 -13.83 27.81 12.88
C PRO A 102 -15.05 27.98 13.79
N GLU A 103 -16.16 27.32 13.44
CA GLU A 103 -17.45 27.38 14.11
C GLU A 103 -17.95 25.98 14.46
N LEU A 104 -18.47 25.78 15.68
CA LEU A 104 -19.00 24.47 16.10
C LEU A 104 -20.13 23.97 15.20
N GLY A 105 -20.92 24.88 14.61
CA GLY A 105 -22.00 24.52 13.67
C GLY A 105 -21.49 23.82 12.41
N GLU A 106 -20.30 24.19 11.92
CA GLU A 106 -19.67 23.58 10.74
C GLU A 106 -19.25 22.13 11.02
N VAL A 107 -18.65 21.90 12.19
CA VAL A 107 -18.24 20.57 12.64
C VAL A 107 -19.46 19.65 12.72
N ARG A 108 -20.53 20.10 13.39
CA ARG A 108 -21.79 19.34 13.50
C ARG A 108 -22.36 19.00 12.12
N ARG A 109 -22.45 19.97 11.21
CA ARG A 109 -22.95 19.76 9.85
C ARG A 109 -22.11 18.74 9.08
N ARG A 110 -20.78 18.80 9.18
CA ARG A 110 -19.87 17.91 8.45
C ARG A 110 -19.96 16.46 8.91
N TYR A 111 -20.10 16.24 10.21
CA TYR A 111 -20.14 14.91 10.81
C TYR A 111 -21.56 14.39 11.06
N ARG A 112 -22.59 15.14 10.65
CA ARG A 112 -24.01 14.79 10.84
C ARG A 112 -24.31 14.38 12.29
N VAL A 113 -23.74 15.13 13.21
CA VAL A 113 -23.98 14.96 14.65
C VAL A 113 -25.10 15.92 15.00
N ASP A 114 -26.29 15.39 15.27
CA ASP A 114 -27.39 16.15 15.88
C ASP A 114 -27.03 16.50 17.33
N ASP A 115 -27.55 17.63 17.85
CA ASP A 115 -27.33 18.08 19.24
C ASP A 115 -27.95 17.15 20.30
#